data_AF-A0A5J5EAH6-F1
#
_entry.id   AF-A0A5J5EAH6-F1
#
_cell.length_a   1.000
_cell.length_b   1.000
_cell.length_c   1.000
_cell.angle_alpha   90.00
_cell.angle_beta   90.00
_cell.angle_gamma   90.00
#
_symmetry.space_group_name_H-M   'P 1'
#
loop_
_entity.id
_entity.type
_entity.pdbx_description
1 polymer ?
#
loop_
_entity_poly.entity_id
_entity_poly.type
_entity_poly.pdbx_seq_one_letter_code
_entity_poly.pdbx_strand_id
1 'polypeptide(L)'
;MRNRCSHQEPLIRPDADTEREYLDFQWENLLWVARVIDPKAADWIRSQSRVPTLRKLRPVHSASDLANLPKAEFMMPGPERDRLVGLILDGTKIATAALLLDYVECADPLPRTGNRSVLVNSDDHGVAVLATTDVAVIRLADVTDQHAIDEGEGDTTAAEWRRTHEMFWDSDEYRAEFRDPSFPLDDDTLVVLEHFTVTQRL
;
A
#
# COMPACT_ATOMS: atom_id res chain seq x y z
N MET A 1 38.72 7.21 -32.84
CA MET A 1 37.56 6.35 -32.51
C MET A 1 36.48 7.24 -31.94
N ARG A 2 35.25 7.10 -32.45
CA ARG A 2 34.18 8.12 -32.46
C ARG A 2 33.82 8.66 -31.06
N ASN A 3 34.11 9.94 -30.83
CA ASN A 3 33.37 10.77 -29.87
C ASN A 3 31.91 10.78 -30.31
N ARG A 4 31.00 10.25 -29.49
CA ARG A 4 29.58 10.56 -29.66
C ARG A 4 29.38 12.00 -29.23
N CYS A 5 28.74 12.76 -30.11
CA CYS A 5 28.27 14.12 -29.89
C CYS A 5 27.67 14.25 -28.49
N SER A 6 28.09 15.31 -27.79
CA SER A 6 27.36 15.87 -26.66
C SER A 6 26.00 16.33 -27.17
N HIS A 7 25.04 15.41 -27.29
CA HIS A 7 23.64 15.76 -27.30
C HIS A 7 23.39 16.36 -25.92
N GLN A 8 23.20 17.69 -25.87
CA GLN A 8 22.60 18.33 -24.71
C GLN A 8 21.16 17.81 -24.65
N GLU A 9 21.01 16.64 -24.06
CA GLU A 9 19.71 16.18 -23.61
C GLU A 9 19.20 17.26 -22.64
N PRO A 10 17.98 17.77 -22.83
CA PRO A 10 17.45 18.75 -21.91
C PRO A 10 17.42 18.12 -20.52
N LEU A 11 18.07 18.78 -19.57
CA LEU A 11 18.19 18.34 -18.16
C LEU A 11 16.81 18.16 -17.51
N ILE A 12 15.81 18.89 -18.01
CA ILE A 12 14.41 18.81 -17.61
C ILE A 12 13.62 18.28 -18.80
N ARG A 13 12.81 17.23 -18.57
CA ARG A 13 11.97 16.64 -19.63
C ARG A 13 10.69 17.47 -19.83
N PRO A 14 10.06 17.37 -21.03
CA PRO A 14 8.93 18.23 -21.41
C PRO A 14 7.71 18.08 -20.51
N ASP A 15 7.55 16.93 -19.87
CA ASP A 15 6.49 16.65 -18.92
C ASP A 15 7.02 15.72 -17.80
N ALA A 16 6.26 15.70 -16.71
CA ALA A 16 6.68 15.01 -15.50
C ALA A 16 6.72 13.48 -15.69
N ASP A 17 5.91 12.89 -16.58
CA ASP A 17 5.88 11.43 -16.80
C ASP A 17 7.14 11.02 -17.57
N THR A 18 7.47 11.74 -18.64
CA THR A 18 8.71 11.58 -19.39
C THR A 18 9.94 11.79 -18.52
N GLU A 19 9.91 12.75 -17.58
CA GLU A 19 10.99 12.97 -16.61
C GLU A 19 11.17 11.78 -15.68
N ARG A 20 10.06 11.22 -15.21
CA ARG A 20 10.04 10.07 -14.32
C ARG A 20 10.63 8.83 -14.98
N GLU A 21 10.15 8.49 -16.17
CA GLU A 21 10.64 7.37 -16.97
C GLU A 21 12.13 7.53 -17.29
N TYR A 22 12.54 8.75 -17.65
CA TYR A 22 13.95 9.03 -17.93
C TYR A 22 14.83 8.79 -16.70
N LEU A 23 14.46 9.35 -15.54
CA LEU A 23 15.19 9.13 -14.29
C LEU A 23 15.20 7.66 -13.90
N ASP A 24 14.13 6.93 -14.22
CA ASP A 24 14.05 5.51 -13.90
C ASP A 24 14.99 4.66 -14.75
N PHE A 25 15.04 4.97 -16.04
CA PHE A 25 15.99 4.41 -16.98
C PHE A 25 17.45 4.77 -16.62
N GLN A 26 17.73 6.00 -16.19
CA GLN A 26 19.08 6.39 -15.76
C GLN A 26 19.55 5.63 -14.53
N TRP A 27 18.67 5.42 -13.56
CA TRP A 27 18.98 4.61 -12.37
C TRP A 27 19.32 3.17 -12.73
N GLU A 28 18.54 2.54 -13.61
CA GLU A 28 18.81 1.17 -14.06
C GLU A 28 20.12 1.07 -14.85
N ASN A 29 20.39 2.03 -15.74
CA ASN A 29 21.66 2.09 -16.46
C ASN A 29 22.85 2.22 -15.50
N LEU A 30 22.73 3.06 -14.46
CA LEU A 30 23.79 3.22 -13.47
C LEU A 30 24.07 1.90 -12.73
N LEU A 31 23.02 1.19 -12.32
CA LEU A 31 23.16 -0.13 -11.69
C LEU A 31 23.76 -1.16 -12.64
N TRP A 32 23.37 -1.16 -13.91
CA TRP A 32 23.92 -2.06 -14.91
C TRP A 32 25.42 -1.78 -15.14
N VAL A 33 25.81 -0.53 -15.38
CA VAL A 33 27.21 -0.13 -15.55
C VAL A 33 28.04 -0.50 -14.31
N ALA A 34 27.54 -0.16 -13.11
CA ALA A 34 28.23 -0.49 -11.87
C ALA A 34 28.45 -2.00 -11.75
N ARG A 35 27.45 -2.82 -12.09
CA ARG A 35 27.53 -4.28 -11.99
C ARG A 35 28.48 -4.90 -13.02
N VAL A 36 28.60 -4.31 -14.21
CA VAL A 36 29.59 -4.73 -15.23
C VAL A 36 31.02 -4.42 -14.80
N ILE A 37 31.25 -3.29 -14.12
CA ILE A 37 32.58 -2.86 -13.65
C ILE A 37 33.01 -3.63 -12.40
N ASP A 38 32.15 -3.64 -11.37
CA ASP A 38 32.38 -4.34 -10.10
C ASP A 38 31.04 -4.71 -9.44
N PRO A 39 30.68 -6.01 -9.45
CA PRO A 39 29.46 -6.49 -8.80
C PRO A 39 29.35 -6.13 -7.31
N LYS A 40 30.46 -6.14 -6.55
CA LYS A 40 30.43 -5.82 -5.12
C LYS A 40 30.15 -4.34 -4.89
N ALA A 41 30.71 -3.47 -5.73
CA ALA A 41 30.41 -2.04 -5.70
C ALA A 41 28.94 -1.79 -6.08
N ALA A 42 28.40 -2.51 -7.06
CA ALA A 42 26.98 -2.39 -7.44
C ALA A 42 26.04 -2.81 -6.30
N ASP A 43 26.35 -3.89 -5.60
CA ASP A 43 25.58 -4.34 -4.44
C ASP A 43 25.68 -3.34 -3.29
N TRP A 44 26.87 -2.77 -3.04
CA TRP A 44 27.04 -1.69 -2.06
C TRP A 44 26.23 -0.44 -2.44
N ILE A 45 26.32 0.04 -3.68
CA ILE A 45 25.52 1.20 -4.17
C ILE A 45 24.02 0.92 -3.98
N ARG A 46 23.56 -0.28 -4.31
CA ARG A 46 22.16 -0.66 -4.12
C ARG A 46 21.77 -0.63 -2.65
N SER A 47 22.64 -1.09 -1.75
CA SER A 47 22.39 -1.08 -0.29
C SER A 47 22.38 0.32 0.33
N GLN A 48 23.15 1.26 -0.22
CA GLN A 48 23.27 2.63 0.31
C GLN A 48 22.36 3.63 -0.41
N SER A 49 21.79 3.26 -1.56
CA SER A 49 20.99 4.17 -2.37
C SER A 49 19.65 4.46 -1.73
N ARG A 50 19.34 5.74 -1.63
CA ARG A 50 18.04 6.24 -1.21
C ARG A 50 17.04 6.35 -2.38
N VAL A 51 17.47 6.12 -3.62
CA VAL A 51 16.63 6.29 -4.82
C VAL A 51 15.36 5.43 -4.77
N PRO A 52 15.39 4.13 -4.39
CA PRO A 52 14.17 3.34 -4.26
C PRO A 52 13.19 3.89 -3.22
N THR A 53 13.69 4.41 -2.09
CA THR A 53 12.85 5.01 -1.04
C THR A 53 12.28 6.35 -1.48
N LEU A 54 13.09 7.20 -2.13
CA LEU A 54 12.65 8.49 -2.66
C LEU A 54 11.62 8.33 -3.79
N ARG A 55 11.72 7.26 -4.60
CA ARG A 55 10.69 6.92 -5.61
C ARG A 55 9.31 6.72 -5.00
N LYS A 56 9.21 6.18 -3.79
CA LYS A 56 7.93 5.99 -3.09
C LYS A 56 7.30 7.31 -2.66
N LEU A 57 8.08 8.37 -2.54
CA LEU A 57 7.64 9.72 -2.16
C LEU A 57 7.24 10.58 -3.37
N ARG A 58 7.33 10.04 -4.58
CA ARG A 58 7.02 10.73 -5.82
C ARG A 58 5.51 11.00 -5.88
N PRO A 59 5.08 12.26 -6.04
CA PRO A 59 3.65 12.54 -6.13
C PRO A 59 3.09 11.96 -7.43
N VAL A 60 1.82 11.55 -7.40
CA VAL A 60 1.15 11.06 -8.60
C VAL A 60 0.63 12.25 -9.38
N HIS A 61 1.12 12.42 -10.62
CA HIS A 61 0.86 13.64 -11.39
C HIS A 61 0.07 13.41 -12.68
N SER A 62 -0.24 12.17 -13.05
CA SER A 62 -1.06 11.88 -14.23
C SER A 62 -2.17 10.86 -13.92
N ALA A 63 -3.25 10.93 -14.69
CA ALA A 63 -4.36 9.97 -14.59
C ALA A 63 -3.90 8.53 -14.92
N SER A 64 -2.89 8.38 -15.78
CA SER A 64 -2.26 7.10 -16.10
C SER A 64 -1.54 6.50 -14.89
N ASP A 65 -0.87 7.32 -14.08
CA ASP A 65 -0.19 6.86 -12.87
C ASP A 65 -1.19 6.42 -11.78
N LEU A 66 -2.35 7.08 -11.68
CA LEU A 66 -3.43 6.66 -10.77
C LEU A 66 -4.06 5.34 -11.21
N ALA A 67 -4.32 5.19 -12.51
CA ALA A 67 -4.95 3.98 -13.06
C ALA A 67 -4.11 2.72 -12.87
N ASN A 68 -2.80 2.86 -12.68
CA ASN A 68 -1.87 1.74 -12.48
C ASN A 68 -1.67 1.38 -10.99
N LEU A 69 -2.18 2.17 -10.05
CA LEU A 69 -2.12 1.82 -8.63
C LEU A 69 -3.17 0.76 -8.28
N PRO A 70 -2.85 -0.19 -7.39
CA PRO A 70 -3.87 -1.06 -6.82
C PRO A 70 -4.91 -0.23 -6.09
N LYS A 71 -6.17 -0.65 -6.16
CA LYS A 71 -7.26 -0.02 -5.41
C LYS A 71 -7.16 -0.38 -3.94
N ALA A 72 -7.41 0.58 -3.07
CA ALA A 72 -7.70 0.36 -1.67
C ALA A 72 -9.21 0.50 -1.48
N GLU A 73 -9.85 -0.62 -1.19
CA GLU A 73 -11.29 -0.73 -0.97
C GLU A 73 -11.54 -1.03 0.50
N PHE A 74 -12.30 -0.16 1.16
CA PHE A 74 -12.70 -0.33 2.55
C PHE A 74 -14.18 -0.68 2.57
N MET A 75 -14.51 -1.96 2.81
CA MET A 75 -15.85 -2.53 2.65
C MET A 75 -16.39 -2.55 1.21
N MET A 76 -17.50 -3.24 1.01
CA MET A 76 -18.25 -3.27 -0.26
C MET A 76 -18.86 -1.89 -0.59
N PRO A 77 -19.14 -1.59 -1.87
CA PRO A 77 -19.76 -0.31 -2.26
C PRO A 77 -21.06 -0.05 -1.48
N GLY A 78 -21.16 1.12 -0.86
CA GLY A 78 -22.32 1.50 -0.06
C GLY A 78 -22.00 2.49 1.06
N PRO A 79 -22.99 2.79 1.92
CA PRO A 79 -22.86 3.80 2.97
C PRO A 79 -21.68 3.58 3.92
N GLU A 80 -21.34 2.31 4.19
CA GLU A 80 -20.22 2.00 5.08
C GLU A 80 -18.88 2.32 4.44
N ARG A 81 -18.66 1.95 3.17
CA ARG A 81 -17.46 2.36 2.42
C ARG A 81 -17.31 3.88 2.39
N ASP A 82 -18.40 4.60 2.11
CA ASP A 82 -18.35 6.07 2.06
C ASP A 82 -18.05 6.70 3.43
N ARG A 83 -18.56 6.10 4.52
CA ARG A 83 -18.20 6.49 5.90
C ARG A 83 -16.71 6.30 6.15
N LEU A 84 -16.17 5.12 5.84
CA LEU A 84 -14.76 4.77 6.06
C LEU A 84 -13.83 5.66 5.22
N VAL A 85 -14.18 5.89 3.95
CA VAL A 85 -13.47 6.83 3.08
C VAL A 85 -13.42 8.24 3.71
N GLY A 86 -14.53 8.72 4.27
CA GLY A 86 -14.57 9.98 5.01
C GLY A 86 -13.60 10.02 6.19
N LEU A 87 -13.60 8.97 7.02
CA LEU A 87 -12.69 8.85 8.17
C LEU A 87 -11.21 8.84 7.76
N ILE A 88 -10.88 8.19 6.65
CA ILE A 88 -9.51 8.15 6.11
C ILE A 88 -9.10 9.52 5.61
N LEU A 89 -9.97 10.18 4.85
CA LEU A 89 -9.68 11.52 4.33
C LEU A 89 -9.47 12.51 5.47
N ASP A 90 -10.28 12.45 6.52
CA ASP A 90 -10.15 13.31 7.70
C ASP A 90 -8.94 12.98 8.59
N GLY A 91 -8.24 11.86 8.33
CA GLY A 91 -7.08 11.41 9.08
C GLY A 91 -7.44 10.76 10.42
N THR A 92 -8.71 10.42 10.63
CA THR A 92 -9.21 9.71 11.81
C THR A 92 -8.88 8.21 11.69
N LYS A 93 -9.11 7.61 10.52
CA LYS A 93 -8.73 6.23 10.21
C LYS A 93 -7.36 6.22 9.52
N ILE A 94 -6.36 5.68 10.20
CA ILE A 94 -4.98 5.57 9.70
C ILE A 94 -4.46 4.13 9.74
N ALA A 95 -5.30 3.19 10.17
CA ALA A 95 -4.99 1.77 10.21
C ALA A 95 -6.17 0.92 9.70
N THR A 96 -5.86 -0.32 9.33
CA THR A 96 -6.82 -1.35 8.92
C THR A 96 -6.29 -2.73 9.25
N ALA A 97 -7.18 -3.71 9.28
CA ALA A 97 -6.84 -5.12 9.43
C ALA A 97 -7.49 -6.01 8.35
N ALA A 98 -6.87 -7.14 8.10
CA ALA A 98 -7.40 -8.25 7.30
C ALA A 98 -6.94 -9.58 7.91
N LEU A 99 -7.62 -10.69 7.58
CA LEU A 99 -7.13 -12.00 7.97
C LEU A 99 -5.91 -12.35 7.10
N LEU A 100 -4.90 -13.00 7.67
CA LEU A 100 -3.80 -13.55 6.85
C LEU A 100 -4.34 -14.54 5.79
N LEU A 101 -5.47 -15.19 6.09
CA LEU A 101 -6.14 -16.11 5.20
C LEU A 101 -6.57 -15.46 3.87
N ASP A 102 -6.99 -14.19 3.88
CA ASP A 102 -7.36 -13.44 2.67
C ASP A 102 -6.23 -13.50 1.62
N TYR A 103 -5.00 -13.23 2.06
CA TYR A 103 -3.82 -13.24 1.21
C TYR A 103 -3.44 -14.64 0.73
N VAL A 104 -3.64 -15.66 1.58
CA VAL A 104 -3.31 -17.05 1.24
C VAL A 104 -4.27 -17.61 0.20
N GLU A 105 -5.58 -17.35 0.32
CA GLU A 105 -6.59 -17.82 -0.63
C GLU A 105 -6.42 -17.19 -2.01
N CYS A 106 -6.19 -15.87 -2.06
CA CYS A 106 -6.00 -15.12 -3.30
C CYS A 106 -4.59 -15.27 -3.90
N ALA A 107 -3.65 -15.90 -3.18
CA ALA A 107 -2.23 -15.95 -3.51
C ALA A 107 -1.60 -14.55 -3.70
N ASP A 108 -2.11 -13.58 -2.94
CA ASP A 108 -1.68 -12.18 -2.99
C ASP A 108 -0.45 -11.94 -2.11
N PRO A 109 0.46 -11.03 -2.51
CA PRO A 109 1.56 -10.64 -1.65
C PRO A 109 1.07 -9.81 -0.46
N LEU A 110 1.62 -10.07 0.72
CA LEU A 110 1.42 -9.19 1.88
C LEU A 110 1.82 -7.74 1.58
N PRO A 111 1.14 -6.75 2.20
CA PRO A 111 1.52 -5.36 2.08
C PRO A 111 2.93 -5.13 2.63
N ARG A 112 3.56 -4.05 2.18
CA ARG A 112 4.90 -3.66 2.59
C ARG A 112 4.95 -2.17 2.80
N THR A 113 5.74 -1.73 3.78
CA THR A 113 6.00 -0.30 3.98
C THR A 113 6.40 0.39 2.68
N GLY A 114 5.69 1.45 2.36
CA GLY A 114 5.83 2.26 1.16
C GLY A 114 5.19 1.68 -0.10
N ASN A 115 4.37 0.63 0.02
CA ASN A 115 3.34 0.33 -0.99
C ASN A 115 2.40 1.53 -1.11
N ARG A 116 1.82 1.69 -2.30
CA ARG A 116 0.90 2.78 -2.61
C ARG A 116 -0.34 2.21 -3.26
N SER A 117 -1.48 2.81 -2.94
CA SER A 117 -2.78 2.41 -3.45
C SER A 117 -3.66 3.63 -3.65
N VAL A 118 -4.64 3.52 -4.54
CA VAL A 118 -5.66 4.55 -4.74
C VAL A 118 -6.90 4.20 -3.92
N LEU A 119 -7.24 5.05 -2.95
CA LEU A 119 -8.49 4.95 -2.20
C LEU A 119 -9.65 5.23 -3.13
N VAL A 120 -10.63 4.33 -3.21
CA VAL A 120 -11.83 4.49 -4.04
C VAL A 120 -13.09 4.62 -3.19
N ASN A 121 -14.04 5.42 -3.66
CA ASN A 121 -15.37 5.53 -3.05
C ASN A 121 -16.34 4.47 -3.58
N SER A 122 -17.62 4.54 -3.21
CA SER A 122 -18.64 3.58 -3.66
C SER A 122 -19.00 3.68 -5.15
N ASP A 123 -18.69 4.80 -5.80
CA ASP A 123 -18.84 4.98 -7.25
C ASP A 123 -17.59 4.51 -8.02
N ASP A 124 -16.65 3.85 -7.34
CA ASP A 124 -15.36 3.40 -7.88
C ASP A 124 -14.44 4.55 -8.36
N HIS A 125 -14.71 5.77 -7.90
CA HIS A 125 -13.86 6.94 -8.18
C HIS A 125 -12.71 7.00 -7.18
N GLY A 126 -11.48 7.15 -7.69
CA GLY A 126 -10.30 7.41 -6.85
C GLY A 126 -10.36 8.79 -6.19
N VAL A 127 -10.24 8.84 -4.86
CA VAL A 127 -10.37 10.06 -4.05
C VAL A 127 -9.10 10.46 -3.31
N ALA A 128 -8.16 9.52 -3.12
CA ALA A 128 -6.87 9.79 -2.50
C ALA A 128 -5.83 8.72 -2.86
N VAL A 129 -4.55 9.02 -2.60
CA VAL A 129 -3.47 8.04 -2.65
C VAL A 129 -2.98 7.77 -1.24
N LEU A 130 -3.01 6.49 -0.85
CA LEU A 130 -2.50 6.01 0.41
C LEU A 130 -1.05 5.53 0.24
N ALA A 131 -0.25 5.65 1.29
CA ALA A 131 1.03 4.99 1.40
C ALA A 131 1.10 4.22 2.72
N THR A 132 1.40 2.93 2.63
CA THR A 132 1.61 2.06 3.79
C THR A 132 2.81 2.54 4.59
N THR A 133 2.67 2.77 5.89
CA THR A 133 3.73 3.24 6.78
C THR A 133 4.27 2.11 7.65
N ASP A 134 3.42 1.17 8.06
CA ASP A 134 3.80 0.01 8.88
C ASP A 134 2.94 -1.21 8.54
N VAL A 135 3.49 -2.42 8.74
CA VAL A 135 2.80 -3.68 8.53
C VAL A 135 3.24 -4.67 9.59
N ALA A 136 2.28 -5.33 10.24
CA ALA A 136 2.52 -6.38 11.23
C ALA A 136 1.63 -7.59 10.93
N VAL A 137 2.17 -8.80 11.11
CA VAL A 137 1.37 -10.03 11.15
C VAL A 137 1.43 -10.55 12.57
N ILE A 138 0.29 -10.52 13.27
CA ILE A 138 0.19 -10.87 14.67
C ILE A 138 -1.00 -11.80 14.91
N ARG A 139 -1.07 -12.40 16.10
CA ARG A 139 -2.26 -13.15 16.50
C ARG A 139 -3.39 -12.18 16.84
N LEU A 140 -4.63 -12.61 16.61
CA LEU A 140 -5.83 -11.84 16.90
C LEU A 140 -5.89 -11.41 18.37
N ALA A 141 -5.45 -12.28 19.28
CA ALA A 141 -5.38 -11.97 20.71
C ALA A 141 -4.33 -10.92 21.09
N ASP A 142 -3.35 -10.62 20.21
CA ASP A 142 -2.27 -9.67 20.46
C ASP A 142 -2.57 -8.26 19.91
N VAL A 143 -3.75 -8.04 19.30
CA VAL A 143 -4.19 -6.72 18.84
C VAL A 143 -4.34 -5.79 20.03
N THR A 144 -3.84 -4.55 19.88
CA THR A 144 -3.76 -3.58 20.98
C THR A 144 -4.87 -2.54 20.92
N ASP A 145 -5.20 -1.93 22.07
CA ASP A 145 -6.13 -0.80 22.12
C ASP A 145 -5.70 0.35 21.20
N GLN A 146 -4.39 0.56 21.04
CA GLN A 146 -3.88 1.59 20.14
C GLN A 146 -4.25 1.30 18.68
N HIS A 147 -4.21 0.04 18.24
CA HIS A 147 -4.63 -0.30 16.88
C HIS A 147 -6.13 -0.04 16.67
N ALA A 148 -6.97 -0.40 17.65
CA ALA A 148 -8.40 -0.10 17.61
C ALA A 148 -8.67 1.41 17.47
N ILE A 149 -7.94 2.23 18.23
CA ILE A 149 -8.02 3.70 18.15
C ILE A 149 -7.55 4.21 16.78
N ASP A 150 -6.46 3.66 16.24
CA ASP A 150 -5.88 4.06 14.94
C ASP A 150 -6.78 3.66 13.75
N GLU A 151 -7.60 2.61 13.88
CA GLU A 151 -8.64 2.28 12.91
C GLU A 151 -9.76 3.33 12.88
N GLY A 152 -9.97 4.06 13.98
CA GLY A 152 -10.79 5.29 14.00
C GLY A 152 -12.29 5.06 13.75
N GLU A 153 -12.77 3.82 13.82
CA GLU A 153 -14.15 3.48 13.42
C GLU A 153 -15.19 3.63 14.55
N GLY A 154 -14.72 3.82 15.79
CA GLY A 154 -15.54 4.00 16.99
C GLY A 154 -15.09 3.15 18.17
N ASP A 155 -14.36 2.06 17.93
CA ASP A 155 -13.81 1.20 18.97
C ASP A 155 -12.63 1.87 19.66
N THR A 156 -12.58 1.78 21.00
CA THR A 156 -11.50 2.40 21.79
C THR A 156 -10.65 1.39 22.56
N THR A 157 -11.03 0.11 22.47
CA THR A 157 -10.32 -1.01 23.09
C THR A 157 -10.21 -2.18 22.12
N ALA A 158 -9.18 -3.00 22.27
CA ALA A 158 -8.96 -4.20 21.47
C ALA A 158 -10.13 -5.19 21.60
N ALA A 159 -10.79 -5.23 22.76
CA ALA A 159 -11.92 -6.12 23.00
C ALA A 159 -13.20 -5.67 22.24
N GLU A 160 -13.43 -4.37 22.10
CA GLU A 160 -14.52 -3.82 21.28
C GLU A 160 -14.23 -4.07 19.80
N TRP A 161 -13.04 -3.68 19.36
CA TRP A 161 -12.54 -3.89 18.00
C TRP A 161 -12.65 -5.35 17.57
N ARG A 162 -12.20 -6.28 18.43
CA ARG A 162 -12.25 -7.71 18.16
C ARG A 162 -13.68 -8.19 17.97
N ARG A 163 -14.62 -7.74 18.81
CA ARG A 163 -16.04 -8.10 18.66
C ARG A 163 -16.59 -7.63 17.31
N THR A 164 -16.31 -6.40 16.93
CA THR A 164 -16.75 -5.83 15.65
C THR A 164 -16.18 -6.62 14.47
N HIS A 165 -14.89 -6.93 14.50
CA HIS A 165 -14.20 -7.66 13.45
C HIS A 165 -14.60 -9.13 13.37
N GLU A 166 -14.74 -9.82 14.51
CA GLU A 166 -15.24 -11.20 14.54
C GLU A 166 -16.68 -11.26 14.00
N MET A 167 -17.55 -10.30 14.32
CA MET A 167 -18.90 -10.24 13.73
C MET A 167 -18.86 -10.08 12.21
N PHE A 168 -17.92 -9.30 11.67
CA PHE A 168 -17.76 -9.15 10.23
C PHE A 168 -17.20 -10.43 9.59
N TRP A 169 -16.12 -10.98 10.12
CA TRP A 169 -15.48 -12.20 9.60
C TRP A 169 -16.36 -13.46 9.77
N ASP A 170 -17.28 -13.45 10.73
CA ASP A 170 -18.29 -14.50 10.89
C ASP A 170 -19.53 -14.32 10.01
N SER A 171 -19.66 -13.19 9.31
CA SER A 171 -20.81 -12.95 8.44
C SER A 171 -20.86 -13.93 7.26
N ASP A 172 -22.08 -14.30 6.85
CA ASP A 172 -22.30 -15.19 5.70
C ASP A 172 -21.68 -14.61 4.41
N GLU A 173 -21.74 -13.28 4.25
CA GLU A 173 -21.18 -12.58 3.09
C GLU A 173 -19.66 -12.72 3.02
N TYR A 174 -18.95 -12.46 4.12
CA TYR A 174 -17.49 -12.60 4.14
C TYR A 174 -17.06 -14.05 3.99
N ARG A 175 -17.69 -14.98 4.72
CA ARG A 175 -17.32 -16.41 4.67
C ARG A 175 -17.55 -17.02 3.28
N ALA A 176 -18.53 -16.53 2.51
CA ALA A 176 -18.83 -17.02 1.17
C ALA A 176 -17.70 -16.75 0.14
N GLU A 177 -16.80 -15.80 0.41
CA GLU A 177 -15.64 -15.50 -0.44
C GLU A 177 -14.53 -16.58 -0.35
N PHE A 178 -14.60 -17.46 0.66
CA PHE A 178 -13.59 -18.48 0.90
C PHE A 178 -14.00 -19.85 0.36
N ARG A 179 -13.01 -20.60 -0.14
CA ARG A 179 -13.22 -22.00 -0.57
C ARG A 179 -13.72 -22.91 0.56
N ASP A 180 -13.20 -22.70 1.76
CA ASP A 180 -13.70 -23.32 2.99
C ASP A 180 -14.30 -22.23 3.88
N PRO A 181 -15.64 -22.07 3.93
CA PRO A 181 -16.27 -21.05 4.74
C PRO A 181 -16.25 -21.37 6.23
N SER A 182 -15.75 -22.55 6.65
CA SER A 182 -15.77 -23.04 8.04
C SER A 182 -14.46 -22.83 8.79
N PHE A 183 -13.52 -22.06 8.24
CA PHE A 183 -12.25 -21.77 8.91
C PHE A 183 -12.48 -21.22 10.33
N PRO A 184 -11.68 -21.67 11.31
CA PRO A 184 -11.83 -21.23 12.69
C PRO A 184 -11.38 -19.78 12.84
N LEU A 185 -12.02 -19.09 13.78
CA LEU A 185 -11.64 -17.77 14.25
C LEU A 185 -11.44 -17.85 15.76
N ASP A 186 -10.19 -17.73 16.19
CA ASP A 186 -9.76 -17.91 17.57
C ASP A 186 -8.58 -17.01 17.93
N ASP A 187 -8.08 -17.12 19.15
CA ASP A 187 -6.98 -16.29 19.68
C ASP A 187 -5.69 -16.38 18.85
N ASP A 188 -5.43 -17.51 18.20
CA ASP A 188 -4.22 -17.76 17.42
C ASP A 188 -4.40 -17.47 15.93
N THR A 189 -5.60 -17.06 15.50
CA THR A 189 -5.85 -16.59 14.13
C THR A 189 -4.93 -15.42 13.81
N LEU A 190 -4.25 -15.50 12.67
CA LEU A 190 -3.30 -14.46 12.26
C LEU A 190 -4.02 -13.35 11.50
N VAL A 191 -3.79 -12.12 11.94
CA VAL A 191 -4.27 -10.89 11.32
C VAL A 191 -3.10 -10.08 10.77
N VAL A 192 -3.32 -9.47 9.62
CA VAL A 192 -2.40 -8.51 8.99
C VAL A 192 -2.89 -7.12 9.36
N LEU A 193 -2.10 -6.42 10.15
CA LEU A 193 -2.35 -5.03 10.52
C LEU A 193 -1.55 -4.13 9.59
N GLU A 194 -2.20 -3.12 9.03
CA GLU A 194 -1.58 -2.13 8.16
C GLU A 194 -1.87 -0.71 8.66
N HIS A 195 -0.81 0.09 8.82
CA HIS A 195 -0.93 1.54 8.99
C HIS A 195 -0.60 2.24 7.69
N PHE A 196 -1.26 3.37 7.43
CA PHE A 196 -1.06 4.16 6.23
C PHE A 196 -1.24 5.65 6.48
N THR A 197 -0.84 6.45 5.50
CA THR A 197 -1.13 7.88 5.46
C THR A 197 -1.70 8.27 4.11
N VAL A 198 -2.60 9.25 4.10
CA VAL A 198 -2.99 9.95 2.88
C VAL A 198 -1.80 10.80 2.43
N THR A 199 -1.25 10.50 1.26
CA THR A 199 -0.13 11.25 0.66
C THR A 199 -0.60 12.30 -0.33
N GLN A 200 -1.79 12.11 -0.89
CA GLN A 200 -2.38 12.98 -1.90
C GLN A 200 -3.90 12.81 -1.89
N ARG A 201 -4.65 13.93 -2.00
CA ARG A 201 -6.09 13.92 -2.28
C ARG A 201 -6.31 14.21 -3.78
N LEU A 202 -7.35 13.63 -4.37
CA LEU A 202 -7.67 13.69 -5.80
C LEU A 202 -8.88 14.58 -6.10
#